data_AF-W2P9W1-F1
#
_entry.id   AF-W2P9W1-F1
#
_cell.length_a   1.000
_cell.length_b   1.000
_cell.length_c   1.000
_cell.angle_alpha   90.00
_cell.angle_beta   90.00
_cell.angle_gamma   90.00
#
_symmetry.space_group_name_H-M   'P 1'
#
loop_
_entity.id
_entity.type
_entity.pdbx_description
1 polymer ?
#
loop_
_entity_poly.entity_id
_entity_poly.type
_entity_poly.pdbx_seq_one_letter_code
_entity_poly.pdbx_strand_id
1 'polypeptide(L)'
;MFTEPREPYYKLSSIPRMAYVGAQKIFHNRISLREWNYTFIPGSNESIRVTPTYWNSFEYLALHFSETDGQFQDLIMWEQLTDEARLALNSADFGESKVPFNDENIEETLELAWAFP
;
A
#
# COMPACT_ATOMS: atom_id res chain seq x y z
N MET A 1 -24.68 -9.37 12.67
CA MET A 1 -24.83 -9.50 11.20
C MET A 1 -24.54 -8.12 10.65
N PHE A 2 -23.34 -7.87 10.13
CA PHE A 2 -22.95 -6.56 9.61
C PHE A 2 -23.06 -6.63 8.09
N THR A 3 -24.05 -5.95 7.51
CA THR A 3 -24.34 -5.92 6.07
C THR A 3 -24.27 -4.48 5.57
N GLU A 4 -23.13 -3.84 5.77
CA GLU A 4 -22.76 -2.67 4.99
C GLU A 4 -21.57 -3.07 4.10
N PRO A 5 -21.60 -2.78 2.80
CA PRO A 5 -20.41 -2.86 1.97
C PRO A 5 -19.36 -1.96 2.62
N ARG A 6 -18.26 -2.54 3.08
CA ARG A 6 -17.11 -1.73 3.47
C ARG A 6 -16.51 -1.14 2.22
N GLU A 7 -16.24 0.16 2.23
CA GLU A 7 -15.41 0.79 1.22
C GLU A 7 -14.14 -0.05 1.03
N PRO A 8 -13.78 -0.43 -0.22
CA PRO A 8 -12.66 -1.35 -0.47
C PRO A 8 -11.30 -0.77 -0.06
N TYR A 9 -11.27 0.51 0.33
CA TYR A 9 -10.07 1.26 0.68
C TYR A 9 -10.09 1.67 2.15
N TYR A 10 -9.03 1.32 2.88
CA TYR A 10 -8.80 1.77 4.26
C TYR A 10 -7.90 3.02 4.26
N LYS A 11 -8.47 4.17 4.65
CA LYS A 11 -7.73 5.44 4.70
C LYS A 11 -6.75 5.46 5.87
N LEU A 12 -5.46 5.48 5.55
CA LEU A 12 -4.38 5.67 6.52
C LEU A 12 -3.98 7.15 6.58
N SER A 13 -3.97 7.72 7.79
CA SER A 13 -3.61 9.13 8.01
C SER A 13 -2.10 9.36 8.17
N SER A 14 -1.30 8.30 8.26
CA SER A 14 0.17 8.39 8.35
C SER A 14 0.87 7.12 7.91
N ILE A 15 2.11 7.26 7.43
CA ILE A 15 3.00 6.15 7.07
C ILE A 15 3.74 5.68 8.34
N PRO A 16 3.67 4.38 8.70
CA PRO A 16 4.41 3.83 9.83
C PRO A 16 5.93 4.00 9.65
N ARG A 17 6.65 4.33 10.72
CA ARG A 17 8.12 4.50 10.67
C ARG A 17 8.88 3.26 10.19
N MET A 18 8.36 2.07 10.46
CA MET A 18 8.96 0.80 10.01
C MET A 18 8.65 0.45 8.55
N ALA A 19 7.71 1.17 7.93
CA ALA A 19 7.37 0.95 6.55
C ALA A 19 8.48 1.39 5.60
N TYR A 20 9.36 2.29 6.01
CA TYR A 20 10.45 2.74 5.15
C TYR A 20 11.49 1.63 4.92
N VAL A 21 11.91 1.45 3.67
CA VAL A 21 12.89 0.44 3.27
C VAL A 21 14.20 0.65 4.04
N GLY A 22 14.78 -0.41 4.56
CA GLY A 22 15.97 -0.35 5.40
C GLY A 22 15.75 0.13 6.85
N ALA A 23 14.53 0.51 7.26
CA ALA A 23 14.24 0.85 8.65
C ALA A 23 14.35 -0.39 9.55
N GLN A 24 14.99 -0.24 10.72
CA GLN A 24 15.29 -1.35 11.62
C GLN A 24 15.01 -1.01 13.09
N LYS A 25 14.53 -2.02 13.84
CA LYS A 25 14.49 -2.02 15.32
C LYS A 25 15.64 -2.89 15.82
N ILE A 26 16.63 -2.27 16.46
CA ILE A 26 17.71 -3.01 17.12
C ILE A 26 17.30 -3.23 18.56
N PHE A 27 16.95 -4.46 18.91
CA PHE A 27 16.62 -4.86 20.26
C PHE A 27 17.91 -5.02 21.08
N HIS A 28 18.00 -4.33 22.22
CA HIS A 28 19.15 -4.41 23.12
C HIS A 28 18.93 -5.43 24.23
N ASN A 29 17.98 -5.14 25.12
CA ASN A 29 17.70 -5.94 26.30
C ASN A 29 16.20 -5.93 26.61
N ARG A 30 15.73 -7.04 27.16
CA ARG A 30 14.34 -7.20 27.59
C ARG A 30 14.13 -6.48 28.92
N ILE A 31 13.19 -5.54 28.97
CA ILE A 31 12.86 -4.80 30.20
C ILE A 31 11.82 -5.58 31.00
N SER A 32 10.82 -6.17 30.33
CA SER A 32 9.76 -6.94 30.96
C SER A 32 9.24 -8.06 30.05
N LEU A 33 8.20 -8.79 30.48
CA LEU A 33 7.63 -9.87 29.66
C LEU A 33 7.18 -9.40 28.27
N ARG A 34 6.74 -8.14 28.13
CA ARG A 34 6.20 -7.56 26.89
C ARG A 34 6.98 -6.35 26.38
N GLU A 35 7.96 -5.84 27.12
CA GLU A 35 8.69 -4.64 26.75
C GLU A 35 10.17 -4.93 26.50
N TRP A 36 10.65 -4.33 25.42
CA TRP A 36 12.05 -4.40 25.02
C TRP A 36 12.61 -2.99 24.87
N ASN A 37 13.85 -2.82 25.32
CA ASN A 37 14.63 -1.65 24.98
C ASN A 37 15.14 -1.80 23.54
N TYR A 38 14.79 -0.88 22.65
CA TYR A 38 15.25 -0.89 21.26
C TYR A 38 15.62 0.51 20.78
N THR A 39 16.57 0.57 19.86
CA THR A 39 16.85 1.77 19.06
C THR A 39 16.21 1.61 17.70
N PHE A 40 15.69 2.71 17.19
CA PHE A 40 15.15 2.77 15.85
C PHE A 40 16.19 3.41 14.93
N ILE A 41 16.50 2.73 13.84
CA ILE A 41 17.31 3.27 12.74
C ILE A 41 16.35 3.63 11.61
N PRO A 42 16.32 4.91 11.17
CA PRO A 42 15.50 5.31 10.04
C PRO A 42 15.96 4.65 8.75
N GLY A 43 15.00 4.35 7.88
CA GLY A 43 15.26 3.81 6.55
C GLY A 43 15.40 4.90 5.48
N SER A 44 15.07 4.53 4.25
CA SER A 44 14.89 5.42 3.11
C SER A 44 13.86 6.52 3.42
N ASN A 45 13.98 7.67 2.77
CA ASN A 45 12.97 8.73 2.82
C ASN A 45 11.94 8.64 1.69
N GLU A 46 12.20 7.81 0.68
CA GLU A 46 11.42 7.77 -0.57
C GLU A 46 10.75 6.41 -0.79
N SER A 47 11.37 5.35 -0.27
CA SER A 47 10.93 3.98 -0.53
C SER A 47 10.24 3.39 0.68
N ILE A 48 9.05 2.83 0.45
CA ILE A 48 8.23 2.16 1.46
C ILE A 48 8.06 0.68 1.12
N ARG A 49 7.75 -0.11 2.14
CA ARG A 49 7.49 -1.54 2.11
C ARG A 49 5.99 -1.75 2.19
N VAL A 50 5.45 -2.52 1.25
CA VAL A 50 4.05 -2.93 1.25
C VAL A 50 3.97 -4.45 1.07
N THR A 51 2.93 -5.05 1.63
CA THR A 51 2.64 -6.47 1.46
C THR A 51 1.17 -6.66 1.12
N PRO A 52 0.83 -7.61 0.24
CA PRO A 52 -0.53 -8.08 0.13
C PRO A 52 -0.94 -8.79 1.43
N THR A 53 -2.18 -8.63 1.85
CA THR A 53 -2.75 -9.29 3.03
C THR A 53 -4.24 -9.57 2.82
N TYR A 54 -4.73 -10.59 3.52
CA TYR A 54 -6.15 -10.85 3.66
C TYR A 54 -6.58 -10.38 5.04
N TRP A 55 -7.50 -9.41 5.12
CA TRP A 55 -8.04 -8.95 6.39
C TRP A 55 -8.96 -10.00 7.04
N ASN A 56 -9.66 -10.78 6.22
CA ASN A 56 -10.29 -12.03 6.59
C ASN A 56 -10.33 -13.00 5.40
N SER A 57 -10.73 -14.25 5.66
CA SER A 57 -10.71 -15.35 4.67
C SER A 57 -11.68 -15.20 3.49
N PHE A 58 -12.51 -14.15 3.45
CA PHE A 58 -13.56 -13.94 2.45
C PHE A 58 -13.54 -12.54 1.82
N GLU A 59 -12.49 -11.75 2.04
CA GLU A 59 -12.34 -10.39 1.51
C GLU A 59 -11.32 -10.31 0.36
N TYR A 60 -11.39 -9.22 -0.41
CA TYR A 60 -10.44 -8.90 -1.46
C TYR A 60 -9.01 -8.75 -0.92
N LEU A 61 -8.02 -9.02 -1.78
CA LEU A 61 -6.62 -8.82 -1.45
C LEU A 61 -6.36 -7.32 -1.23
N ALA A 62 -5.86 -6.97 -0.05
CA ALA A 62 -5.54 -5.58 0.30
C ALA A 62 -4.03 -5.38 0.40
N LEU A 63 -3.58 -4.14 0.16
CA LEU A 63 -2.21 -3.73 0.44
C LEU A 63 -2.11 -3.10 1.82
N HIS A 64 -1.08 -3.47 2.58
CA HIS A 64 -0.76 -2.88 3.87
C HIS A 64 0.74 -2.61 3.99
N PHE A 65 1.14 -1.65 4.83
CA PHE A 65 2.54 -1.40 5.12
C PHE A 65 3.21 -2.63 5.76
N SER A 66 4.46 -2.90 5.37
CA SER A 66 5.23 -4.04 5.86
C SER A 66 6.42 -3.58 6.72
N GLU A 67 6.81 -4.39 7.70
CA GLU A 67 8.10 -4.21 8.41
C GLU A 67 9.24 -5.03 7.77
N THR A 68 8.94 -5.83 6.74
CA THR A 68 9.88 -6.71 6.05
C THR A 68 10.24 -6.14 4.68
N ASP A 69 11.54 -6.12 4.36
CA ASP A 69 12.03 -5.70 3.04
C ASP A 69 11.55 -6.67 1.94
N GLY A 70 11.01 -6.10 0.87
CA GLY A 70 10.59 -6.81 -0.33
C GLY A 70 11.57 -6.60 -1.49
N GLN A 71 11.05 -6.71 -2.71
CA GLN A 71 11.78 -6.42 -3.94
C GLN A 71 11.18 -5.21 -4.64
N PHE A 72 11.99 -4.51 -5.43
CA PHE A 72 11.51 -3.51 -6.37
C PHE A 72 11.05 -4.17 -7.68
N GLN A 73 10.10 -3.54 -8.37
CA GLN A 73 9.64 -3.94 -9.70
C GLN A 73 10.12 -2.91 -10.72
N ASP A 74 10.22 -3.32 -11.98
CA ASP A 74 10.50 -2.40 -13.07
C ASP A 74 9.37 -1.38 -13.20
N LEU A 75 9.72 -0.10 -13.12
CA LEU A 75 8.77 1.00 -13.15
C LEU A 75 8.55 1.48 -14.59
N ILE A 76 7.28 1.55 -14.99
CA ILE A 76 6.83 2.25 -16.20
C ILE A 76 5.73 3.25 -15.81
N MET A 77 5.93 4.52 -16.14
CA MET A 77 4.96 5.58 -15.87
C MET A 77 3.86 5.57 -16.93
N TRP A 78 2.67 6.11 -16.61
CA TRP A 78 1.54 6.21 -17.54
C TRP A 78 1.94 6.84 -18.89
N GLU A 79 2.68 7.94 -18.85
CA GLU A 79 3.15 8.64 -20.07
C GLU A 79 4.31 7.96 -20.82
N GLN A 80 4.85 6.88 -20.25
CA GLN A 80 5.85 6.04 -20.93
C GLN A 80 5.21 4.84 -21.65
N LEU A 81 3.93 4.57 -21.42
CA LEU A 81 3.19 3.53 -22.13
C LEU A 81 2.92 3.95 -23.57
N THR A 82 2.77 2.96 -24.46
CA THR A 82 2.29 3.22 -25.82
C THR A 82 0.81 3.60 -25.79
N ASP A 83 0.34 4.27 -26.85
CA ASP A 83 -1.07 4.66 -26.97
C ASP A 83 -2.00 3.45 -26.94
N GLU A 84 -1.59 2.33 -27.53
CA GLU A 84 -2.36 1.08 -27.50
C GLU A 84 -2.47 0.50 -26.09
N ALA A 85 -1.40 0.58 -25.29
CA ALA A 85 -1.41 0.09 -23.92
C ALA A 85 -2.31 0.94 -23.02
N ARG A 86 -2.27 2.28 -23.17
CA ARG A 86 -3.18 3.18 -22.45
C ARG A 86 -4.64 2.94 -22.84
N LEU A 87 -4.92 2.82 -24.14
CA LEU A 87 -6.25 2.52 -24.64
C LEU A 87 -6.76 1.18 -24.08
N ALA A 88 -5.93 0.15 -24.07
CA ALA A 88 -6.29 -1.15 -23.49
C ALA A 88 -6.59 -1.04 -21.98
N LEU A 89 -5.79 -0.31 -21.21
CA LEU A 89 -6.00 -0.11 -19.77
C LEU A 89 -7.22 0.77 -19.45
N ASN A 90 -7.63 1.64 -20.37
CA ASN A 90 -8.87 2.41 -20.26
C ASN A 90 -10.11 1.56 -20.58
N SER A 91 -10.07 0.72 -21.63
CA SER A 91 -11.27 0.05 -22.15
C SER A 91 -11.46 -1.41 -21.73
N ALA A 92 -10.43 -2.07 -21.22
CA ALA A 92 -10.50 -3.49 -20.88
C ALA A 92 -11.39 -3.75 -19.66
N ASP A 93 -12.15 -4.84 -19.72
CA ASP A 93 -12.94 -5.33 -18.60
C ASP A 93 -12.07 -6.22 -17.71
N PHE A 94 -11.79 -5.73 -16.49
CA PHE A 94 -11.06 -6.45 -15.45
C PHE A 94 -12.00 -7.13 -14.42
N GLY A 95 -13.28 -7.27 -14.76
CA GLY A 95 -14.30 -7.86 -13.90
C GLY A 95 -14.56 -6.99 -12.67
N GLU A 96 -14.37 -7.57 -11.48
CA GLU A 96 -14.54 -6.85 -10.21
C GLU A 96 -13.36 -5.91 -9.89
N SER A 97 -12.24 -6.03 -10.61
CA SER A 97 -11.07 -5.16 -10.41
C SER A 97 -11.14 -3.92 -11.30
N LYS A 98 -10.58 -2.81 -10.82
CA LYS A 98 -10.48 -1.55 -11.58
C LYS A 98 -9.02 -1.13 -11.72
N VAL A 99 -8.68 -0.47 -12.84
CA VAL A 99 -7.37 0.15 -13.02
C VAL A 99 -7.37 1.51 -12.32
N PRO A 100 -6.58 1.72 -11.25
CA PRO A 100 -6.72 2.89 -10.39
C PRO A 100 -6.03 4.16 -10.92
N PHE A 101 -5.23 4.03 -11.98
CA PHE A 101 -4.41 5.12 -12.53
C PHE A 101 -4.74 5.46 -13.98
N ASN A 102 -5.82 4.90 -14.51
CA ASN A 102 -6.27 5.17 -15.87
C ASN A 102 -7.01 6.52 -15.94
N ASP A 103 -7.31 7.00 -17.14
CA ASP A 103 -7.85 8.34 -17.34
C ASP A 103 -9.25 8.51 -16.71
N GLU A 104 -10.01 7.43 -16.60
CA GLU A 104 -11.37 7.44 -16.04
C GLU A 104 -11.38 7.44 -14.51
N ASN A 105 -10.42 6.78 -13.85
CA ASN A 105 -10.47 6.50 -12.42
C ASN A 105 -9.46 7.30 -11.58
N ILE A 106 -8.47 7.97 -12.18
CA ILE A 106 -7.37 8.58 -11.42
C ILE A 106 -7.86 9.65 -10.43
N GLU A 107 -8.78 10.53 -10.82
CA GLU A 107 -9.28 11.60 -9.94
C GLU A 107 -10.06 11.01 -8.74
N GLU A 108 -11.00 10.09 -8.99
CA GLU A 108 -11.75 9.40 -7.92
C GLU A 108 -10.79 8.64 -6.98
N THR A 109 -9.79 7.97 -7.53
CA THR A 109 -8.79 7.24 -6.75
C THR A 109 -7.98 8.19 -5.87
N LEU A 110 -7.58 9.36 -6.38
CA LEU A 110 -6.84 10.36 -5.63
C LEU A 110 -7.70 10.99 -4.51
N GLU A 111 -8.98 11.24 -4.76
CA GLU A 111 -9.92 11.71 -3.74
C GLU A 111 -10.07 10.70 -2.59
N LEU A 112 -10.22 9.41 -2.93
CA LEU A 112 -10.29 8.32 -1.93
C LEU A 112 -8.97 8.16 -1.16
N ALA A 113 -7.84 8.35 -1.84
CA ALA A 113 -6.50 8.24 -1.25
C ALA A 113 -6.10 9.47 -0.43
N TRP A 114 -6.81 10.59 -0.54
CA TRP A 114 -6.48 11.82 0.16
C TRP A 114 -6.49 11.59 1.68
N ALA A 115 -5.32 11.66 2.33
CA ALA A 115 -5.16 11.27 3.74
C ALA A 115 -5.63 12.33 4.75
N PHE A 116 -5.84 13.57 4.29
CA PHE A 116 -6.12 14.71 5.16
C PHE A 116 -7.61 15.08 5.13
N PRO A 117 -8.13 15.73 6.19
CA PRO A 117 -9.48 16.31 6.19
C PRO A 117 -9.56 17.61 5.40
#